data_AF-A0A528D142-F1
#
_entry.id   AF-A0A528D142-F1
#
_cell.length_a   1.000
_cell.length_b   1.000
_cell.length_c   1.000
_cell.angle_alpha   90.00
_cell.angle_beta   90.00
_cell.angle_gamma   90.00
#
_symmetry.space_group_name_H-M   'P 1'
#
loop_
_entity.id
_entity.type
_entity.pdbx_description
1 polymer ?
#
loop_
_entity_poly.entity_id
_entity_poly.type
_entity_poly.pdbx_seq_one_letter_code
_entity_poly.pdbx_strand_id
1 'polypeptide(L)' 'LIKAIDKDTLTLTLDDGKSYKLNAETDLDALKPGMDIVIAYDETNGENVITDMQLPDSDSAE' A
#
# COMPACT_ATOMS: atom_id res chain seq x y z
N LEU A 1 -3.30 7.74 3.76
CA LEU A 1 -3.83 7.92 2.37
C LEU A 1 -2.84 7.48 1.29
N ILE A 2 -3.30 6.67 0.34
CA ILE A 2 -2.54 6.31 -0.88
C ILE A 2 -2.44 7.51 -1.82
N LYS A 3 -1.24 7.85 -2.30
CA LYS A 3 -1.01 8.89 -3.32
C LYS A 3 -0.84 8.30 -4.72
N ALA A 4 -0.01 7.27 -4.85
CA ALA A 4 0.31 6.64 -6.12
C ALA A 4 0.55 5.15 -5.92
N ILE A 5 0.22 4.37 -6.95
CA ILE A 5 0.42 2.92 -7.00
C ILE A 5 1.15 2.63 -8.31
N ASP A 6 2.37 2.12 -8.20
CA ASP A 6 3.18 1.68 -9.34
C ASP A 6 3.06 0.17 -9.46
N LYS A 7 2.37 -0.30 -10.50
CA LYS A 7 2.15 -1.73 -10.75
C LYS A 7 3.36 -2.39 -11.43
N ASP A 8 4.22 -1.61 -12.08
CA ASP A 8 5.41 -2.11 -12.75
C ASP A 8 6.52 -2.43 -11.73
N THR A 9 6.70 -1.57 -10.73
CA THR A 9 7.70 -1.74 -9.67
C THR A 9 7.14 -2.27 -8.36
N LEU A 10 5.84 -2.58 -8.31
CA LEU A 10 5.12 -2.98 -7.09
C LEU A 10 5.41 -2.01 -5.94
N THR A 11 5.28 -0.72 -6.19
CA THR A 11 5.63 0.33 -5.23
C THR A 11 4.42 1.19 -4.89
N LEU A 12 4.18 1.38 -3.60
CA LEU A 12 3.10 2.19 -3.07
C LEU A 12 3.66 3.48 -2.48
N THR A 13 3.19 4.63 -2.94
CA THR A 13 3.52 5.93 -2.35
C THR A 13 2.36 6.41 -1.50
N LEU A 14 2.64 6.71 -0.23
CA LEU A 14 1.65 7.25 0.70
C LEU A 14 1.77 8.77 0.81
N ASP A 15 0.78 9.37 1.47
CA ASP A 15 0.68 10.80 1.70
C ASP A 15 1.79 11.39 2.58
N ASP A 16 2.45 10.56 3.36
CA ASP A 16 3.65 10.93 4.12
C ASP A 16 4.89 11.18 3.23
N GLY A 17 4.79 10.93 1.91
CA GLY A 17 5.87 11.08 0.95
C GLY A 17 6.84 9.89 0.91
N LYS A 18 6.58 8.83 1.68
CA LYS A 18 7.38 7.60 1.67
C LYS A 18 6.84 6.62 0.63
N SER A 19 7.74 5.75 0.18
CA SER A 19 7.44 4.67 -0.74
C SER A 19 7.71 3.31 -0.10
N TYR A 20 6.84 2.36 -0.39
CA TYR A 20 6.79 1.05 0.21
C TYR A 20 6.69 -0.02 -0.88
N LYS A 21 7.49 -1.07 -0.81
CA LYS A 21 7.41 -2.20 -1.72
C LYS A 21 6.27 -3.11 -1.33
N LEU A 22 5.38 -3.35 -2.27
CA LEU A 22 4.28 -4.31 -2.16
C LEU A 22 4.84 -5.72 -2.35
N ASN A 23 4.32 -6.68 -1.60
CA ASN A 23 4.59 -8.09 -1.88
C ASN A 23 3.80 -8.52 -3.13
N ALA A 24 4.22 -9.61 -3.77
CA ALA A 24 3.54 -10.14 -4.96
C ALA A 24 2.12 -10.64 -4.67
N GLU A 25 1.77 -10.82 -3.40
CA GLU A 25 0.45 -11.27 -2.95
C GLU A 25 -0.53 -10.11 -2.73
N THR A 26 -0.07 -8.85 -2.81
CA THR A 26 -0.97 -7.70 -2.65
C THR A 26 -1.90 -7.57 -3.85
N ASP A 27 -3.20 -7.49 -3.60
CA ASP A 27 -4.19 -7.21 -4.63
C ASP A 27 -4.18 -5.71 -4.98
N LEU A 28 -3.49 -5.36 -6.07
CA LEU A 28 -3.34 -3.97 -6.51
C LEU A 28 -4.62 -3.39 -7.12
N ASP A 29 -5.57 -4.23 -7.52
CA ASP A 29 -6.85 -3.80 -8.08
C ASP A 29 -7.84 -3.36 -6.99
N ALA A 30 -7.67 -3.87 -5.77
CA ALA A 30 -8.34 -3.37 -4.58
C ALA A 30 -7.82 -1.98 -4.13
N LEU A 31 -6.61 -1.57 -4.55
CA LEU A 31 -5.99 -0.31 -4.13
C LEU A 31 -6.38 0.86 -5.03
N LYS A 32 -6.73 1.98 -4.42
CA LYS A 32 -7.07 3.23 -5.10
C LYS A 32 -6.43 4.43 -4.41
N PRO A 33 -5.94 5.43 -5.18
CA PRO A 33 -5.49 6.70 -4.60
C PRO A 33 -6.60 7.32 -3.76
N GLY A 34 -6.24 7.82 -2.58
CA GLY A 34 -7.18 8.37 -1.59
C GLY A 34 -7.75 7.34 -0.59
N MET A 35 -7.42 6.05 -0.69
CA MET A 35 -7.76 5.09 0.36
C MET A 35 -6.93 5.32 1.62
N ASP A 36 -7.57 5.22 2.79
CA ASP A 36 -6.90 5.25 4.08
C ASP A 36 -6.60 3.83 4.54
N ILE A 37 -5.37 3.38 4.29
CA ILE A 37 -4.91 2.03 4.61
C ILE A 37 -3.96 2.08 5.82
N VAL A 38 -3.87 0.96 6.53
CA VAL A 38 -2.84 0.72 7.55
C VAL A 38 -1.89 -0.33 7.01
N ILE A 39 -0.58 -0.08 7.08
CA ILE A 39 0.44 -1.03 6.63
C ILE A 39 1.42 -1.35 7.76
N ALA A 40 1.80 -2.61 7.87
CA ALA A 40 3.01 -3.01 8.54
C ALA A 40 4.10 -3.23 7.50
N TYR A 41 5.30 -2.76 7.78
CA TYR A 41 6.45 -2.91 6.90
C TYR A 41 7.68 -3.25 7.71
N ASP A 42 8.63 -3.90 7.06
CA ASP A 42 9.96 -4.17 7.59
C ASP A 42 11.01 -3.50 6.70
N GLU A 43 12.11 -3.03 7.29
CA GLU A 43 13.21 -2.44 6.54
C GLU A 43 14.21 -3.54 6.17
N THR A 44 14.17 -3.98 4.91
CA THR A 44 15.10 -4.98 4.39
C THR A 44 16.02 -4.31 3.37
N ASN A 45 17.34 -4.33 3.63
CA ASN A 45 18.36 -3.72 2.76
C ASN A 45 18.12 -2.21 2.47
N GLY A 46 17.51 -1.48 3.41
CA GLY A 46 17.18 -0.06 3.24
C GLY A 46 15.92 0.21 2.40
N GLU A 47 15.16 -0.84 2.03
CA GLU A 47 13.86 -0.72 1.40
C GLU A 47 12.75 -1.04 2.42
N ASN A 48 11.69 -0.23 2.44
CA ASN A 48 10.50 -0.52 3.26
C ASN A 48 9.63 -1.55 2.53
N VAL A 49 9.65 -2.80 2.97
CA VAL A 49 8.87 -3.89 2.37
C VAL A 49 7.62 -4.11 3.20
N ILE A 50 6.45 -4.01 2.57
CA ILE A 50 5.17 -4.26 3.23
C ILE A 50 5.08 -5.74 3.58
N THR A 51 4.82 -6.02 4.86
CA THR A 51 4.64 -7.38 5.39
C THR A 51 3.19 -7.68 5.69
N ASP A 52 2.40 -6.65 6.02
CA ASP A 52 0.96 -6.77 6.26
C ASP A 52 0.26 -5.48 5.80
N MET A 53 -0.95 -5.61 5.28
CA MET A 53 -1.75 -4.48 4.83
C MET A 53 -3.20 -4.69 5.24
N GLN A 54 -3.74 -3.70 5.93
CA GLN A 54 -5.14 -3.63 6.28
C GLN A 54 -5.82 -2.53 5.47
N LEU A 55 -6.73 -2.97 4.60
CA LEU A 55 -7.59 -2.07 3.84
C LEU A 55 -8.69 -1.53 4.75
N PRO A 56 -9.13 -0.28 4.53
CA PRO A 56 -10.34 0.21 5.19
C PRO A 56 -11.52 -0.65 4.73
N ASP A 57 -12.41 -1.00 5.65
CA ASP A 57 -13.62 -1.75 5.32
C ASP A 57 -14.34 -1.05 4.16
N SER A 58 -14.40 -1.71 3.02
CA SER A 58 -15.10 -1.22 1.83
C SER A 58 -16.62 -1.43 1.94
N ASP A 59 -17.09 -1.96 3.08
CA ASP A 59 -18.49 -2.20 3.44
C ASP A 59 -19.14 -0.96 4.08
N SER A 60 -19.03 0.19 3.41
CA SER A 60 -19.90 1.34 3.68
C SER A 60 -20.37 1.96 2.35
N ALA A 61 -20.78 1.10 1.43
CA ALA A 61 -21.74 1.46 0.41
C ALA A 61 -23.12 0.95 0.86
N GLU A 62 -23.67 1.56 1.92
CA GLU A 62 -25.10 1.53 2.24
C GLU A 62 -25.75 2.87 1.86
#